data_AF-A0A1F9C3Z1-F1
#
_entry.id   AF-A0A1F9C3Z1-F1
#
_cell.length_a   1.000
_cell.length_b   1.000
_cell.length_c   1.000
_cell.angle_alpha   90.00
_cell.angle_beta   90.00
_cell.angle_gamma   90.00
#
_symmetry.space_group_name_H-M   'P 1'
#
loop_
_entity.id
_entity.type
_entity.pdbx_description
1 polymer ?
#
loop_
_entity_poly.entity_id
_entity_poly.type
_entity_poly.pdbx_seq_one_letter_code
_entity_poly.pdbx_strand_id
1 'polypeptide(L)'
;MEPISKKDLTDALEEFNKKTIEPGFNRIESYIQSQIEPRFDRIESYIQSQIEPRFDRIESYILNRIEPHFDKIEKKLEEHDKRFDDLLTHFDQIYHRLDRLETEYHTITFSIQRIEEQLDGVDNRLNGIDGKLDKESNLKERLEKEVADLKQRSILLQNRIEELENRIKILS
;
A
#
# COMPACT_ATOMS: atom_id res chain seq x y z
N MET A 1 -27.85 113.69 25.19
CA MET A 1 -27.49 112.30 25.53
C MET A 1 -26.24 112.36 26.37
N GLU A 2 -26.28 111.89 27.61
CA GLU A 2 -25.06 111.79 28.44
C GLU A 2 -24.12 110.73 27.83
N PRO A 3 -22.80 110.99 27.78
CA PRO A 3 -21.85 110.03 27.24
C PRO A 3 -21.69 108.84 28.17
N ILE A 4 -21.80 107.62 27.62
CA ILE A 4 -21.59 106.37 28.37
C ILE A 4 -20.17 106.37 28.95
N SER A 5 -20.06 106.21 30.27
CA SER A 5 -18.77 106.16 30.95
C SER A 5 -18.16 104.75 30.90
N LYS A 6 -16.84 104.65 31.10
CA LYS A 6 -16.15 103.36 31.24
C LYS A 6 -16.73 102.50 32.37
N LYS A 7 -17.25 103.14 33.43
CA LYS A 7 -17.89 102.47 34.56
C LYS A 7 -19.19 101.81 34.12
N ASP A 8 -20.04 102.52 33.37
CA ASP A 8 -21.30 101.98 32.86
C ASP A 8 -21.08 100.75 31.97
N LEU A 9 -20.00 100.74 31.16
CA LEU A 9 -19.60 99.58 30.35
C LEU A 9 -19.09 98.42 31.21
N THR A 10 -18.35 98.70 32.29
CA THR A 10 -17.80 97.68 33.18
C THR A 10 -18.92 97.02 33.97
N ASP A 11 -19.84 97.80 34.53
CA ASP A 11 -21.00 97.32 35.28
C ASP A 11 -21.92 96.48 34.37
N ALA A 12 -22.14 96.90 33.11
CA ALA A 12 -22.91 96.14 32.14
C ALA A 12 -22.25 94.82 31.71
N LEU A 13 -20.92 94.78 31.59
CA LEU A 13 -20.17 93.56 31.28
C LEU A 13 -20.15 92.59 32.47
N GLU A 14 -19.98 93.09 33.69
CA GLU A 14 -20.09 92.29 34.92
C GLU A 14 -21.49 91.71 35.08
N GLU A 15 -22.52 92.53 34.82
CA GLU A 15 -23.91 92.10 34.86
C GLU A 15 -24.20 91.04 33.79
N PHE A 16 -23.73 91.24 32.56
CA PHE A 16 -23.85 90.27 31.47
C PHE A 16 -23.12 88.95 31.80
N ASN A 17 -21.89 89.04 32.33
CA ASN A 17 -21.14 87.87 32.76
C ASN A 17 -21.89 87.08 33.84
N LYS A 18 -22.37 87.77 34.88
CA LYS A 18 -23.07 87.14 36.02
C LYS A 18 -24.45 86.60 35.66
N LYS A 19 -25.20 87.29 34.80
CA LYS A 19 -26.58 86.90 34.45
C LYS A 19 -26.66 85.93 33.27
N THR A 20 -25.66 85.89 32.41
CA THR A 20 -25.73 85.12 31.15
C THR A 20 -24.61 84.09 31.03
N ILE A 21 -23.35 84.47 31.28
CA ILE A 21 -22.20 83.58 31.08
C ILE A 21 -22.07 82.56 32.22
N GLU A 22 -22.00 83.01 33.47
CA GLU A 22 -21.83 82.14 34.65
C GLU A 22 -22.93 81.06 34.76
N PRO A 23 -24.23 81.36 34.60
CA PRO A 23 -25.27 80.33 34.64
C PRO A 23 -25.14 79.33 33.48
N GLY A 24 -24.66 79.77 32.32
CA GLY A 24 -24.39 78.92 31.17
C GLY A 24 -23.27 77.92 31.45
N PHE A 25 -22.14 78.38 31.98
CA PHE A 25 -21.03 77.52 32.39
C PHE A 25 -21.46 76.54 33.49
N ASN A 26 -22.14 77.01 34.54
CA ASN A 26 -22.63 76.16 35.62
C ASN A 26 -23.59 75.08 35.11
N ARG A 27 -24.42 75.38 34.10
CA ARG A 27 -25.30 74.39 33.46
C ARG A 27 -24.53 73.34 32.67
N ILE A 28 -23.47 73.74 31.96
CA ILE A 28 -22.60 72.81 31.22
C ILE A 28 -21.85 71.91 32.21
N GLU A 29 -21.24 72.49 33.25
CA GLU A 29 -20.52 71.74 34.28
C GLU A 29 -21.44 70.74 34.98
N SER A 30 -22.63 71.19 35.39
CA SER A 30 -23.65 70.33 35.98
C SER A 30 -24.09 69.20 35.03
N TYR A 31 -24.21 69.48 33.73
CA TYR A 31 -24.53 68.45 32.73
C TYR A 31 -23.41 67.43 32.59
N ILE A 32 -22.15 67.88 32.54
CA ILE A 32 -20.98 66.98 32.47
C ILE A 32 -20.96 66.06 33.69
N GLN A 33 -21.03 66.63 34.90
CA GLN A 33 -20.95 65.89 36.16
C GLN A 33 -22.13 64.94 36.37
N SER A 34 -23.36 65.37 36.03
CA SER A 34 -24.55 64.55 36.30
C SER A 34 -24.91 63.57 35.20
N GLN A 35 -24.51 63.83 33.95
CA GLN A 35 -24.94 63.02 32.80
C GLN A 35 -23.78 62.34 32.08
N ILE A 36 -22.64 63.01 31.90
CA ILE A 36 -21.53 62.49 31.09
C ILE A 36 -20.62 61.59 31.91
N GLU A 37 -20.11 62.06 33.05
CA GLU A 37 -19.20 61.29 33.91
C GLU A 37 -19.81 59.92 34.30
N PRO A 38 -21.07 59.83 34.78
CA PRO A 38 -21.66 58.54 35.14
C PRO A 38 -21.91 57.61 33.95
N ARG A 39 -21.90 58.13 32.71
CA ARG A 39 -21.95 57.28 31.51
C ARG A 39 -20.59 56.68 31.20
N PHE A 40 -19.51 57.45 31.34
CA PHE A 40 -18.15 56.94 31.19
C PHE A 40 -17.84 55.88 32.25
N ASP A 41 -18.18 56.13 33.51
CA ASP A 41 -18.00 55.14 34.59
C ASP A 41 -18.74 53.84 34.30
N ARG A 42 -19.96 53.93 33.77
CA ARG A 42 -20.75 52.75 33.37
C ARG A 42 -20.11 52.00 32.19
N ILE A 43 -19.55 52.71 31.22
CA ILE A 43 -18.86 52.10 30.07
C ILE A 43 -17.59 51.39 30.56
N GLU A 44 -16.77 52.05 31.38
CA GLU A 44 -15.55 51.48 31.93
C GLU A 44 -15.85 50.24 32.78
N SER A 45 -16.84 50.35 33.68
CA SER A 45 -17.32 49.22 34.48
C SER A 45 -17.84 48.07 33.62
N TYR A 46 -18.54 48.35 32.52
CA TYR A 46 -19.00 47.31 31.59
C TYR A 46 -17.83 46.64 30.87
N ILE A 47 -16.83 47.39 30.42
CA ILE A 47 -15.63 46.85 29.77
C ILE A 47 -14.90 45.91 30.74
N GLN A 48 -14.60 46.38 31.95
CA GLN A 48 -13.84 45.63 32.95
C GLN A 48 -14.60 44.40 33.46
N SER A 49 -15.91 44.51 33.68
CA SER A 49 -16.67 43.42 34.29
C SER A 49 -17.25 42.41 33.28
N GLN A 50 -17.47 42.83 32.04
CA GLN A 50 -18.15 42.00 31.03
C GLN A 50 -17.27 41.65 29.84
N ILE A 51 -16.47 42.60 29.34
CA ILE A 51 -15.71 42.39 28.10
C ILE A 51 -14.37 41.72 28.39
N GLU A 52 -13.56 42.27 29.29
CA GLU A 52 -12.23 41.72 29.62
C GLU A 52 -12.29 40.23 30.03
N PRO A 53 -13.19 39.79 30.94
CA PRO A 53 -13.24 38.38 31.34
C PRO A 53 -13.67 37.43 30.21
N ARG A 54 -14.38 37.95 29.19
CA ARG A 54 -14.72 37.15 28.00
C ARG A 54 -13.51 36.94 27.12
N PHE A 55 -12.66 37.96 26.93
CA PHE A 55 -11.41 37.82 26.21
C PHE A 55 -10.46 36.86 26.93
N ASP A 56 -10.32 36.99 28.25
CA ASP A 56 -9.52 36.06 29.05
C ASP A 56 -10.01 34.61 28.91
N ARG A 57 -11.33 34.41 28.90
CA ARG A 57 -11.92 33.08 28.70
C ARG A 57 -11.66 32.54 27.29
N ILE A 58 -11.72 33.39 26.27
CA ILE A 58 -11.44 33.00 24.87
C ILE A 58 -9.97 32.62 24.73
N GLU A 59 -9.06 33.47 25.23
CA GLU A 59 -7.62 33.23 25.20
C GLU A 59 -7.28 31.94 25.96
N SER A 60 -7.81 31.77 27.17
CA SER A 60 -7.64 30.55 27.94
C SER A 60 -8.18 29.31 27.22
N TYR A 61 -9.32 29.41 26.52
CA TYR A 61 -9.86 28.29 25.76
C TYR A 61 -8.97 27.92 24.56
N ILE A 62 -8.46 28.91 23.84
CA ILE A 62 -7.54 28.70 22.71
C ILE A 62 -6.26 28.03 23.21
N LEU A 63 -5.57 28.62 24.18
CA LEU A 63 -4.28 28.16 24.68
C LEU A 63 -4.36 26.79 25.35
N ASN A 64 -5.42 26.54 26.14
CA ASN A 64 -5.49 25.33 26.96
C ASN A 64 -6.26 24.19 26.31
N ARG A 65 -7.06 24.46 25.27
CA ARG A 65 -7.87 23.41 24.62
C ARG A 65 -7.61 23.27 23.13
N ILE A 66 -7.56 24.38 22.39
CA ILE A 66 -7.41 24.32 20.93
C ILE A 66 -5.97 23.97 20.55
N GLU A 67 -4.99 24.72 21.03
CA GLU A 67 -3.57 24.48 20.68
C GLU A 67 -3.12 23.05 21.03
N PRO A 68 -3.34 22.52 22.25
CA PRO A 68 -2.91 21.16 22.57
C PRO A 68 -3.69 20.08 21.81
N HIS A 69 -4.87 20.41 21.28
CA HIS A 69 -5.62 19.50 20.43
C HIS A 69 -5.00 19.43 19.03
N PHE A 70 -4.60 20.57 18.45
CA PHE A 70 -3.87 20.60 17.19
C PHE A 70 -2.51 19.90 17.29
N ASP A 71 -1.75 20.10 18.37
CA ASP A 71 -0.50 19.37 18.60
C ASP A 71 -0.71 17.83 18.62
N LYS A 72 -1.82 17.38 19.20
CA LYS A 72 -2.18 15.95 19.21
C LYS A 72 -2.57 15.43 17.84
N ILE A 73 -3.24 16.26 17.03
CA ILE A 73 -3.60 15.91 15.65
C ILE A 73 -2.31 15.80 14.82
N GLU A 74 -1.41 16.77 14.92
CA GLU A 74 -0.13 16.78 14.20
C GLU A 74 0.69 15.52 14.51
N LYS A 75 0.87 15.19 15.80
CA LYS A 75 1.56 13.94 16.19
C LYS A 75 0.93 12.68 15.63
N LYS A 76 -0.42 12.61 15.59
CA LYS A 76 -1.11 11.46 14.98
C LYS A 76 -0.90 11.39 13.47
N LEU A 77 -0.83 12.53 12.79
CA LEU A 77 -0.54 12.56 11.36
C LEU A 77 0.89 12.09 11.10
N GLU A 78 1.87 12.51 11.89
CA GLU A 78 3.25 11.99 11.79
C GLU A 78 3.34 10.47 12.06
N GLU A 79 2.56 9.96 13.01
CA GLU A 79 2.46 8.51 13.26
C GLU A 79 1.82 7.76 12.07
N HIS A 80 0.82 8.37 11.43
CA HIS A 80 0.21 7.81 10.24
C HIS A 80 1.17 7.81 9.05
N ASP A 81 1.92 8.88 8.82
CA ASP A 81 2.91 8.97 7.75
C ASP A 81 3.95 7.85 7.87
N LYS A 82 4.51 7.64 9.06
CA LYS A 82 5.44 6.52 9.33
C LYS A 82 4.82 5.16 9.04
N ARG A 83 3.56 4.95 9.42
CA ARG A 83 2.85 3.69 9.13
C ARG A 83 2.63 3.50 7.63
N PHE A 84 2.37 4.56 6.88
CA PHE A 84 2.24 4.47 5.43
C PHE A 84 3.57 4.15 4.77
N ASP A 85 4.69 4.74 5.21
CA ASP A 85 6.02 4.40 4.72
C ASP A 85 6.40 2.93 4.99
N ASP A 86 6.09 2.43 6.19
CA ASP A 86 6.29 1.02 6.54
C ASP A 86 5.43 0.10 5.66
N LEU A 87 4.17 0.47 5.40
CA LEU A 87 3.28 -0.28 4.51
C LEU A 87 3.80 -0.32 3.07
N LEU A 88 4.26 0.82 2.53
CA LEU A 88 4.85 0.89 1.20
C LEU A 88 6.07 -0.02 1.09
N THR A 89 6.96 0.01 2.10
CA THR A 89 8.12 -0.89 2.17
C THR A 89 7.70 -2.36 2.19
N HIS A 90 6.64 -2.71 2.91
CA HIS A 90 6.11 -4.07 2.92
C HIS A 90 5.55 -4.49 1.56
N PHE A 91 4.84 -3.59 0.86
CA PHE A 91 4.37 -3.86 -0.49
C PHE A 91 5.51 -4.09 -1.48
N ASP A 92 6.59 -3.30 -1.42
CA ASP A 92 7.78 -3.52 -2.26
C ASP A 92 8.38 -4.91 -2.04
N GLN A 93 8.46 -5.37 -0.78
CA GLN A 93 8.92 -6.72 -0.47
C GLN A 93 7.99 -7.81 -1.03
N ILE A 94 6.67 -7.57 -1.00
CA ILE A 94 5.69 -8.48 -1.60
C ILE A 94 5.90 -8.55 -3.12
N TYR A 95 6.04 -7.41 -3.80
CA TYR A 95 6.29 -7.37 -5.24
C TYR A 95 7.54 -8.15 -5.62
N HIS A 96 8.66 -7.94 -4.94
CA HIS A 96 9.89 -8.71 -5.20
C HIS A 96 9.75 -10.22 -4.96
N ARG A 97 8.91 -10.63 -3.99
CA ARG A 97 8.61 -12.06 -3.78
C ARG A 97 7.75 -12.62 -4.90
N LEU A 98 6.80 -11.85 -5.42
CA LEU A 98 5.95 -12.26 -6.54
C LEU A 98 6.79 -12.41 -7.83
N ASP A 99 7.68 -11.46 -8.12
CA ASP A 99 8.59 -11.54 -9.29
C ASP A 99 9.47 -12.81 -9.23
N ARG A 100 9.96 -13.15 -8.04
CA ARG A 100 10.73 -14.38 -7.83
C ARG A 100 9.89 -15.62 -8.07
N LEU A 101 8.67 -15.66 -7.52
CA LEU A 101 7.76 -16.79 -7.71
C LEU A 101 7.38 -16.96 -9.19
N GLU A 102 7.20 -15.87 -9.93
CA GLU A 102 6.96 -15.91 -11.37
C GLU A 102 8.15 -16.51 -12.12
N THR A 103 9.37 -16.12 -11.76
CA THR A 103 10.60 -16.69 -12.33
C THR A 103 10.76 -18.18 -12.02
N GLU A 104 10.50 -18.58 -10.77
CA GLU A 104 10.53 -19.99 -10.35
C GLU A 104 9.46 -20.81 -11.08
N TYR A 105 8.25 -20.25 -11.24
CA TYR A 105 7.16 -20.87 -11.99
C TYR A 105 7.58 -21.16 -13.43
N HIS A 106 8.10 -20.17 -14.15
CA HIS A 106 8.58 -20.37 -15.52
C HIS A 106 9.70 -21.41 -15.60
N THR A 107 10.62 -21.41 -14.64
CA THR A 107 11.71 -22.40 -14.58
C THR A 107 11.18 -23.83 -14.41
N ILE A 108 10.16 -24.02 -13.57
CA ILE A 108 9.48 -25.30 -13.38
C ILE A 108 8.77 -25.72 -14.66
N THR A 109 8.01 -24.81 -15.29
CA THR A 109 7.31 -25.08 -16.56
C THR A 109 8.27 -25.57 -17.64
N PHE A 110 9.41 -24.88 -17.85
CA PHE A 110 10.41 -25.31 -18.81
C PHE A 110 11.04 -26.66 -18.46
N SER A 111 11.26 -26.90 -17.16
CA SER A 111 11.81 -28.19 -16.70
C SER A 111 10.86 -29.34 -16.97
N ILE A 112 9.55 -29.14 -16.76
CA ILE A 112 8.51 -30.13 -17.06
C ILE A 112 8.47 -30.41 -18.55
N GLN A 113 8.45 -29.38 -19.40
CA GLN A 113 8.46 -29.56 -20.85
C GLN A 113 9.65 -30.39 -21.32
N ARG A 114 10.84 -30.14 -20.77
CA ARG A 114 12.03 -30.93 -21.10
C ARG A 114 11.91 -32.39 -20.65
N ILE A 115 11.26 -32.66 -19.52
CA ILE A 115 11.01 -34.03 -19.05
C ILE A 115 10.03 -34.73 -20.00
N GLU A 116 8.97 -34.06 -20.44
CA GLU A 116 8.02 -34.59 -21.41
C GLU A 116 8.73 -34.99 -22.71
N GLU A 117 9.57 -34.12 -23.27
CA GLU A 117 10.38 -34.41 -24.47
C GLU A 117 11.34 -35.61 -24.26
N GLN A 118 11.93 -35.74 -23.07
CA GLN A 118 12.78 -36.88 -22.74
C GLN A 118 11.99 -38.19 -22.64
N LEU A 119 10.79 -38.16 -22.07
CA LEU A 119 9.90 -39.31 -21.99
C LEU A 119 9.46 -39.78 -23.38
N ASP A 120 9.08 -38.85 -24.27
CA ASP A 120 8.79 -39.16 -25.67
C ASP A 120 10.00 -39.84 -26.35
N GLY A 121 11.22 -39.39 -26.06
CA GLY A 121 12.45 -40.01 -26.53
C GLY A 121 12.65 -41.44 -25.99
N VAL A 122 12.30 -41.69 -24.74
CA VAL A 122 12.35 -43.03 -24.12
C VAL A 122 11.31 -43.95 -24.76
N ASP A 123 10.08 -43.49 -24.94
CA ASP A 123 9.01 -44.29 -25.57
C ASP A 123 9.38 -44.71 -26.99
N ASN A 124 9.95 -43.79 -27.78
CA ASN A 124 10.45 -44.11 -29.13
C ASN A 124 11.56 -45.18 -29.11
N ARG A 125 12.46 -45.14 -28.12
CA ARG A 125 13.52 -46.14 -27.97
C ARG A 125 12.96 -47.50 -27.55
N LEU A 126 11.98 -47.52 -26.64
CA LEU A 126 11.31 -48.75 -26.22
C LEU A 126 10.56 -49.40 -27.38
N ASN A 127 9.78 -48.64 -28.15
CA ASN A 127 9.13 -49.12 -29.37
C ASN A 127 10.14 -49.71 -30.37
N GLY A 128 11.32 -49.08 -30.50
CA GLY A 128 12.41 -49.60 -31.33
C GLY A 128 13.05 -50.89 -30.80
N ILE A 129 13.10 -51.09 -29.49
CA ILE A 129 13.57 -52.33 -28.85
C ILE A 129 12.55 -53.44 -29.05
N ASP A 130 11.27 -53.17 -28.83
CA ASP A 130 10.18 -54.13 -29.03
C ASP A 130 10.20 -54.67 -30.47
N GLY A 131 10.31 -53.79 -31.46
CA GLY A 131 10.42 -54.20 -32.86
C GLY A 131 11.70 -54.99 -33.20
N LYS A 132 12.80 -54.84 -32.44
CA LYS A 132 13.99 -55.68 -32.59
C LYS A 132 13.80 -57.05 -31.93
N LEU A 133 13.18 -57.08 -30.75
CA LEU A 133 12.85 -58.32 -30.05
C LEU A 133 11.90 -59.21 -30.87
N ASP A 134 10.91 -58.61 -31.53
CA ASP A 134 10.02 -59.34 -32.45
C ASP A 134 10.79 -59.99 -33.60
N LYS A 135 11.75 -59.27 -34.20
CA LYS A 135 12.60 -59.80 -35.28
C LYS A 135 13.49 -60.95 -34.79
N GLU A 136 14.11 -60.80 -33.62
CA GLU A 136 14.92 -61.85 -33.00
C GLU A 136 14.08 -63.09 -32.66
N SER A 137 12.87 -62.90 -32.12
CA SER A 137 11.94 -64.00 -31.85
C SER A 137 11.58 -64.77 -33.12
N ASN A 138 11.26 -64.07 -34.20
CA ASN A 138 10.97 -64.68 -35.50
C ASN A 138 12.19 -65.40 -36.10
N LEU A 139 13.40 -64.83 -35.98
CA LEU A 139 14.62 -65.47 -36.44
C LEU A 139 14.91 -66.75 -35.65
N LYS A 140 14.75 -66.70 -34.33
CA LYS A 140 14.90 -67.86 -33.44
C LYS A 140 13.95 -68.99 -33.82
N GLU A 141 12.66 -68.70 -34.05
CA GLU A 141 11.69 -69.71 -34.46
C GLU A 141 12.08 -70.38 -35.80
N ARG A 142 12.58 -69.60 -36.77
CA ARG A 142 13.08 -70.13 -38.03
C ARG A 142 14.31 -71.03 -37.85
N LEU A 143 15.28 -70.60 -37.05
CA LEU A 143 16.47 -71.40 -36.74
C LEU A 143 16.12 -72.69 -36.01
N GLU A 144 15.17 -72.64 -35.06
CA GLU A 144 14.66 -73.84 -34.38
C GLU A 144 14.06 -74.86 -35.37
N LYS A 145 13.29 -74.39 -36.37
CA LYS A 145 12.76 -75.24 -37.45
C LYS A 145 13.87 -75.82 -38.33
N GLU A 146 14.83 -75.01 -38.76
CA GLU A 146 15.97 -75.47 -39.58
C GLU A 146 16.82 -76.51 -38.83
N VAL A 147 17.10 -76.28 -37.55
CA VAL A 147 17.82 -77.24 -36.69
C VAL A 147 17.03 -78.55 -36.56
N ALA A 148 15.71 -78.50 -36.44
CA ALA A 148 14.87 -79.69 -36.39
C ALA A 148 14.93 -80.49 -37.71
N ASP A 149 14.84 -79.82 -38.86
CA ASP A 149 14.99 -80.45 -40.19
C ASP A 149 16.36 -81.12 -40.36
N LEU A 150 17.44 -80.40 -40.02
CA LEU A 150 18.80 -80.93 -40.10
C LEU A 150 19.00 -82.16 -39.22
N LYS A 151 18.41 -82.18 -38.02
CA LYS A 151 18.41 -83.36 -37.14
C LYS A 151 17.73 -84.56 -37.82
N GLN A 152 16.55 -84.37 -38.44
CA GLN A 152 15.85 -85.44 -39.14
C GLN A 152 16.66 -85.97 -40.33
N ARG A 153 17.26 -85.08 -41.13
CA ARG A 153 18.12 -85.46 -42.25
C ARG A 153 19.36 -86.22 -41.80
N SER A 154 19.95 -85.84 -40.67
CA SER A 154 21.10 -86.54 -40.07
C SER A 154 20.72 -87.98 -39.68
N ILE A 155 19.56 -88.19 -39.05
CA ILE A 155 19.05 -89.52 -38.70
C ILE A 155 18.86 -90.37 -39.97
N LEU A 156 18.24 -89.80 -41.01
CA LEU A 156 18.04 -90.51 -42.27
C LEU A 156 19.38 -90.93 -42.93
N LEU A 157 20.38 -90.04 -42.92
CA LEU A 157 21.71 -90.34 -43.45
C LEU A 157 22.42 -91.41 -42.62
N GLN A 158 22.32 -91.37 -41.29
CA GLN A 158 22.86 -92.41 -40.41
C GLN A 158 22.27 -93.79 -40.74
N ASN A 159 20.95 -93.89 -40.89
CA ASN A 159 20.28 -95.14 -41.26
C ASN A 159 20.76 -95.65 -42.64
N ARG A 160 20.92 -94.75 -43.62
CA ARG A 160 21.43 -95.12 -44.96
C ARG A 160 22.88 -95.59 -44.92
N ILE A 161 23.73 -94.98 -44.08
CA ILE A 161 25.12 -95.40 -43.91
C ILE A 161 25.15 -96.81 -43.31
N GLU A 162 24.38 -97.07 -42.25
CA GLU A 162 24.30 -98.39 -41.61
C GLU A 162 23.80 -99.47 -42.60
N GLU A 163 22.82 -99.16 -43.45
CA GLU A 163 22.37 -100.06 -44.50
C GLU A 163 23.49 -100.39 -45.51
N LEU A 164 24.23 -99.37 -45.97
CA LEU A 164 25.35 -99.54 -46.90
C LEU A 164 26.49 -100.35 -46.27
N GLU A 165 26.84 -100.07 -45.01
CA GLU A 165 27.84 -100.84 -44.25
C GLU A 165 27.47 -102.32 -44.16
N ASN A 166 26.19 -102.62 -43.88
CA ASN A 166 25.68 -103.99 -43.86
C ASN A 166 25.75 -104.67 -45.24
N ARG A 167 25.39 -103.96 -46.32
CA ARG A 167 25.49 -104.50 -47.69
C ARG A 167 26.93 -104.80 -48.09
N ILE A 168 27.88 -103.92 -47.75
CA ILE A 168 29.31 -104.15 -48.00
C ILE A 168 29.79 -105.41 -47.27
N LYS A 169 29.38 -105.57 -46.01
CA LYS A 169 29.75 -106.74 -45.18
C LYS A 169 29.21 -108.07 -45.72
N ILE A 170 28.11 -108.05 -46.46
CA ILE A 170 27.54 -109.25 -47.12
C ILE A 170 28.28 -109.58 -48.43
N LEU A 171 28.85 -108.57 -49.10
CA LEU A 171 29.55 -108.71 -50.38
C LEU A 171 31.06 -108.97 -50.24
N SER A 172 31.64 -108.73 -49.06
CA SER A 172 33.03 -109.03 -48.67
C SER A 172 33.19 -110.43 -48.11
#